data_AF-A0A817TFR5-F1
#
_entry.id   AF-A0A817TFR5-F1
#
_cell.length_a   1.000
_cell.length_b   1.000
_cell.length_c   1.000
_cell.angle_alpha   90.00
_cell.angle_beta   90.00
_cell.angle_gamma   90.00
#
_symmetry.space_group_name_H-M   'P 1'
#
loop_
_entity.id
_entity.type
_entity.pdbx_description
1 polymer ?
#
loop_
_entity_poly.entity_id
_entity_poly.type
_entity_poly.pdbx_seq_one_letter_code
_entity_poly.pdbx_strand_id
1 'polypeptide(L)'
;MSIPFYGDEEDKAKETEEQSLLEPTQTKHGNRLDYQHRSKDLTELCLYDFVSHFHKKVIDKSDRHLLKNANEYEGERLHTEGTKMNERHTIESVHPQSSSHIIIKHTTPVVLVLFDSQILCREQEETRQRYCLALLTLFVPWRSVHDLCAVNQAWFEAFEIRKSLISSSSLKIIENIQLLHECKHDRDEHLHQVLGEAQNDTKIDPIRTPNCSEEDQNTEEDYPEQLLQMLSFVNVTTTNAYYASTGNQEQRYLNDALQAIDNTDRFALLNS
;
A
#
# COMPACT_ATOMS: atom_id res chain seq x y z
N MET A 1 10.73 -52.20 -0.16
CA MET A 1 10.14 -51.08 0.61
C MET A 1 11.07 -49.91 0.45
N SER A 2 10.74 -49.00 -0.46
CA SER A 2 11.53 -47.80 -0.73
C SER A 2 10.65 -46.60 -0.38
N ILE A 3 11.17 -45.73 0.49
CA ILE A 3 10.54 -44.50 0.94
C ILE A 3 10.69 -43.46 -0.19
N PRO A 4 9.65 -42.73 -0.60
CA PRO A 4 9.80 -41.64 -1.56
C PRO A 4 10.31 -40.38 -0.86
N PHE A 5 11.27 -39.76 -1.54
CA PHE A 5 11.97 -38.51 -1.24
C PHE A 5 10.98 -37.34 -1.40
N TYR A 6 10.74 -36.58 -0.33
CA TYR A 6 10.03 -35.29 -0.37
C TYR A 6 11.09 -34.21 -0.57
N GLY A 7 11.17 -33.62 -1.77
CA GLY A 7 12.23 -32.66 -2.09
C GLY A 7 11.96 -31.75 -3.29
N ASP A 8 10.70 -31.48 -3.65
CA ASP A 8 10.39 -30.69 -4.86
C ASP A 8 9.34 -29.57 -4.66
N GLU A 9 8.88 -29.29 -3.44
CA GLU A 9 7.90 -28.20 -3.18
C GLU A 9 8.54 -26.89 -2.72
N GLU A 10 9.72 -26.92 -2.11
CA GLU A 10 10.34 -25.71 -1.54
C GLU A 10 11.08 -24.86 -2.59
N ASP A 11 11.52 -25.47 -3.69
CA ASP A 11 12.18 -24.77 -4.79
C ASP A 11 11.19 -24.10 -5.76
N LYS A 12 9.96 -24.63 -5.87
CA LYS A 12 8.90 -23.97 -6.66
C LYS A 12 8.36 -22.70 -6.01
N ALA A 13 8.35 -22.62 -4.68
CA ALA A 13 7.89 -21.42 -3.97
C ALA A 13 8.85 -20.24 -4.17
N LYS A 14 10.17 -20.49 -4.19
CA LYS A 14 11.19 -19.44 -4.39
C LYS A 14 11.23 -18.93 -5.84
N GLU A 15 11.02 -19.80 -6.82
CA GLU A 15 10.92 -19.38 -8.23
C GLU A 15 9.65 -18.55 -8.50
N THR A 16 8.56 -18.81 -7.77
CA THR A 16 7.30 -18.09 -7.96
C THR A 16 7.33 -16.68 -7.36
N GLU A 17 8.07 -16.47 -6.25
CA GLU A 17 8.21 -15.13 -5.65
C GLU A 17 9.15 -14.21 -6.45
N GLU A 18 10.23 -14.72 -7.03
CA GLU A 18 11.11 -13.92 -7.92
C GLU A 18 10.43 -13.58 -9.26
N GLN A 19 9.45 -14.39 -9.71
CA GLN A 19 8.64 -14.12 -10.89
C GLN A 19 7.51 -13.10 -10.64
N SER A 20 7.11 -12.88 -9.39
CA SER A 20 6.06 -11.90 -9.05
C SER A 20 6.47 -10.43 -9.28
N LEU A 21 7.77 -10.16 -9.45
CA LEU A 21 8.30 -8.85 -9.81
C LEU A 21 8.29 -8.59 -11.33
N LEU A 22 7.95 -9.59 -12.16
CA LEU A 22 8.21 -9.59 -13.60
C LEU A 22 7.09 -10.15 -14.49
N GLU A 23 5.82 -10.17 -14.07
CA GLU A 23 4.71 -10.54 -14.98
C GLU A 23 4.16 -9.33 -15.76
N PRO A 24 4.19 -9.34 -17.12
CA PRO A 24 3.69 -8.26 -17.95
C PRO A 24 2.17 -8.39 -18.16
N THR A 25 1.40 -7.98 -17.16
CA THR A 25 -0.05 -7.81 -17.33
C THR A 25 -0.36 -6.48 -18.02
N GLN A 26 -0.61 -6.57 -19.33
CA GLN A 26 -1.29 -5.62 -20.24
C GLN A 26 -1.27 -4.11 -19.86
N THR A 27 -0.45 -3.36 -20.62
CA THR A 27 -0.60 -1.92 -20.95
C THR A 27 -0.35 -0.87 -19.85
N LYS A 28 0.44 -1.18 -18.83
CA LYS A 28 1.19 -0.15 -18.07
C LYS A 28 2.66 -0.56 -18.08
N HIS A 29 3.49 0.06 -18.93
CA HIS A 29 4.93 -0.12 -18.79
C HIS A 29 5.29 0.38 -17.38
N GLY A 30 5.96 -0.48 -16.60
CA GLY A 30 6.24 -0.21 -15.20
C GLY A 30 7.13 1.01 -15.02
N ASN A 31 6.93 1.75 -13.92
CA ASN A 31 7.68 2.96 -13.57
C ASN A 31 9.21 2.77 -13.64
N ARG A 32 9.69 1.52 -13.47
CA ARG A 32 11.08 1.14 -13.66
C ARG A 32 11.59 1.43 -15.09
N LEU A 33 10.87 1.00 -16.13
CA LEU A 33 11.32 1.21 -17.52
C LEU A 33 11.32 2.70 -17.87
N ASP A 34 10.30 3.42 -17.41
CA ASP A 34 10.22 4.88 -17.57
C ASP A 34 11.41 5.57 -16.86
N TYR A 35 11.80 5.09 -15.68
CA TYR A 35 12.96 5.59 -14.94
C TYR A 35 14.29 5.28 -15.63
N GLN A 36 14.49 4.04 -16.11
CA GLN A 36 15.74 3.65 -16.78
C GLN A 36 16.01 4.49 -18.03
N HIS A 37 14.96 4.80 -18.78
CA HIS A 37 15.01 5.57 -20.03
C HIS A 37 14.62 7.05 -19.85
N ARG A 38 14.80 7.59 -18.65
CA ARG A 38 14.54 9.02 -18.35
C ARG A 38 15.53 9.96 -19.06
N SER A 39 15.10 11.20 -19.31
CA SER A 39 15.94 12.27 -19.87
C SER A 39 17.25 12.45 -19.09
N LYS A 40 18.26 13.04 -19.76
CA LYS A 40 19.56 13.37 -19.17
C LYS A 40 19.43 14.32 -17.97
N ASP A 41 18.44 15.20 -17.98
CA ASP A 41 18.19 16.17 -16.90
C ASP A 41 17.78 15.49 -15.59
N LEU A 42 17.23 14.28 -15.66
CA LEU A 42 16.75 13.52 -14.51
C LEU A 42 17.76 12.47 -14.04
N THR A 43 19.00 12.49 -14.54
CA THR A 43 19.99 11.43 -14.27
C THR A 43 20.32 11.32 -12.78
N GLU A 44 20.38 12.45 -12.06
CA GLU A 44 20.76 12.51 -10.64
C GLU A 44 19.66 12.04 -9.68
N LEU A 45 18.43 11.82 -10.15
CA LEU A 45 17.33 11.40 -9.30
C LEU A 45 17.40 9.90 -9.00
N CYS A 46 17.10 9.54 -7.76
CA CYS A 46 16.83 8.16 -7.38
C CYS A 46 15.42 7.72 -7.84
N LEU A 47 15.16 6.41 -7.81
CA LEU A 47 13.87 5.87 -8.24
C LEU A 47 12.71 6.38 -7.35
N TYR A 48 12.93 6.47 -6.04
CA TYR A 48 11.93 6.98 -5.09
C TYR A 48 11.51 8.41 -5.45
N ASP A 49 12.48 9.30 -5.64
CA ASP A 49 12.20 10.70 -6.00
C ASP A 49 11.56 10.81 -7.37
N PHE A 50 11.98 9.98 -8.34
CA PHE A 50 11.37 9.97 -9.66
C PHE A 50 9.88 9.63 -9.60
N VAL A 51 9.49 8.57 -8.90
CA VAL A 51 8.08 8.17 -8.81
C VAL A 51 7.27 9.13 -7.92
N SER A 52 7.90 9.75 -6.93
CA SER A 52 7.26 10.75 -6.08
C SER A 52 6.95 12.05 -6.84
N HIS A 53 7.89 12.50 -7.68
CA HIS A 53 7.81 13.81 -8.32
C HIS A 53 7.30 13.75 -9.76
N PHE A 54 7.27 12.60 -10.41
CA PHE A 54 6.92 12.51 -11.83
C PHE A 54 5.91 11.41 -12.12
N HIS A 55 5.08 11.67 -13.13
CA HIS A 55 4.19 10.68 -13.73
C HIS A 55 4.30 10.73 -15.24
N LYS A 56 3.93 9.61 -15.87
CA LYS A 56 3.86 9.48 -17.30
C LYS A 56 2.50 9.97 -17.82
N LYS A 57 2.50 10.75 -18.91
CA LYS A 57 1.31 11.25 -19.60
C LYS A 57 1.41 10.97 -21.10
N VAL A 58 0.29 10.61 -21.73
CA VAL A 58 0.18 10.55 -23.20
C VAL A 58 0.33 11.94 -23.80
N ILE A 59 1.10 12.05 -24.88
CA ILE A 59 1.35 13.30 -25.58
C ILE A 59 0.06 13.82 -26.25
N ASP A 60 -0.34 15.04 -25.89
CA ASP A 60 -1.43 15.78 -26.53
C ASP A 60 -0.93 16.64 -27.71
N LYS A 61 -1.85 17.20 -28.51
CA LYS A 61 -1.58 18.16 -29.59
C LYS A 61 -0.78 19.37 -29.09
N SER A 62 -1.13 19.87 -27.90
CA SER A 62 -0.41 20.97 -27.23
C SER A 62 1.05 20.59 -26.92
N ASP A 63 1.25 19.42 -26.34
CA ASP A 63 2.57 18.88 -26.01
C ASP A 63 3.41 18.63 -27.28
N ARG A 64 2.81 18.15 -28.39
CA ARG A 64 3.52 18.01 -29.69
C ARG A 64 4.06 19.32 -30.22
N HIS A 65 3.27 20.39 -30.12
CA HIS A 65 3.69 21.72 -30.57
C HIS A 65 4.87 22.24 -29.73
N LEU A 66 4.81 22.05 -28.40
CA LEU A 66 5.89 22.44 -27.49
C LEU A 66 7.20 21.68 -27.76
N LEU A 67 7.12 20.36 -27.95
CA LEU A 67 8.29 19.53 -28.24
C LEU A 67 8.93 19.87 -29.59
N LYS A 68 8.12 20.23 -30.59
CA LYS A 68 8.63 20.69 -31.88
C LYS A 68 9.38 22.03 -31.73
N ASN A 69 8.80 22.96 -30.98
CA ASN A 69 9.38 24.29 -30.78
C ASN A 69 10.61 24.27 -29.86
N ALA A 70 10.70 23.34 -28.92
CA ALA A 70 11.88 23.19 -28.04
C ALA A 70 13.17 22.88 -28.82
N ASN A 71 13.06 22.19 -29.98
CA ASN A 71 14.19 21.96 -30.87
C ASN A 71 14.53 23.19 -31.75
N GLU A 72 13.58 24.12 -31.92
CA GLU A 72 13.75 25.31 -32.78
C GLU A 72 14.21 26.56 -32.00
N TYR A 73 14.00 26.59 -30.67
CA TYR A 73 14.32 27.73 -29.82
C TYR A 73 15.04 27.29 -28.55
N GLU A 74 16.36 27.09 -28.62
CA GLU A 74 17.19 27.25 -27.43
C GLU A 74 17.08 28.71 -26.97
N GLY A 75 16.30 28.97 -25.92
CA GLY A 75 16.56 30.12 -25.05
C GLY A 75 15.51 31.23 -24.89
N GLU A 76 14.27 31.11 -25.37
CA GLU A 76 13.23 32.09 -25.03
C GLU A 76 12.05 31.47 -24.24
N ARG A 77 11.98 31.82 -22.95
CA ARG A 77 10.80 31.56 -22.11
C ARG A 77 9.62 32.33 -22.67
N LEU A 78 8.71 31.64 -23.36
CA LEU A 78 7.42 32.20 -23.75
C LEU A 78 6.65 32.60 -22.48
N HIS A 79 6.61 33.90 -22.17
CA HIS A 79 5.76 34.46 -21.14
C HIS A 79 4.30 34.23 -21.54
N THR A 80 3.67 33.20 -20.96
CA THR A 80 2.23 32.98 -21.09
C THR A 80 1.58 33.47 -19.81
N GLU A 81 0.59 34.37 -19.94
CA GLU A 81 -0.28 34.75 -18.82
C GLU A 81 -1.09 33.51 -18.40
N GLY A 82 -0.88 33.03 -17.16
CA GLY A 82 -1.54 31.84 -16.62
C GLY A 82 -0.71 31.10 -15.55
N THR A 83 -1.28 30.02 -15.00
CA THR A 83 -0.56 29.11 -14.07
C THR A 83 0.67 28.54 -14.76
N LYS A 84 1.83 28.63 -14.11
CA LYS A 84 3.08 28.06 -14.64
C LYS A 84 2.87 26.60 -14.99
N MET A 85 3.16 26.27 -16.24
CA MET A 85 3.03 24.92 -16.75
C MET A 85 4.01 23.98 -16.01
N ASN A 86 3.58 22.77 -15.69
CA ASN A 86 4.47 21.78 -15.05
C ASN A 86 5.67 21.44 -15.94
N GLU A 87 6.79 21.12 -15.30
CA GLU A 87 8.02 20.67 -15.96
C GLU A 87 7.77 19.37 -16.75
N ARG A 88 8.30 19.28 -17.98
CA ARG A 88 8.10 18.16 -18.91
C ARG A 88 9.45 17.66 -19.39
N HIS A 89 9.59 16.34 -19.45
CA HIS A 89 10.76 15.68 -20.00
C HIS A 89 10.35 14.64 -21.03
N THR A 90 11.17 14.50 -22.07
CA THR A 90 11.05 13.43 -23.05
C THR A 90 11.61 12.13 -22.47
N ILE A 91 11.12 11.02 -23.02
CA ILE A 91 11.66 9.69 -22.74
C ILE A 91 12.70 9.39 -23.82
N GLU A 92 13.78 8.71 -23.45
CA GLU A 92 14.81 8.29 -24.39
C GLU A 92 14.22 7.40 -25.50
N SER A 93 14.73 7.54 -26.73
CA SER A 93 14.17 6.91 -27.93
C SER A 93 14.15 5.38 -27.88
N VAL A 94 15.01 4.77 -27.06
CA VAL A 94 15.08 3.32 -26.83
C VAL A 94 13.80 2.80 -26.15
N HIS A 95 13.08 3.64 -25.40
CA HIS A 95 11.85 3.24 -24.73
C HIS A 95 10.71 2.99 -25.74
N PRO A 96 9.93 1.89 -25.60
CA PRO A 96 8.86 1.55 -26.54
C PRO A 96 7.79 2.64 -26.68
N GLN A 97 7.57 3.41 -25.62
CA GLN A 97 6.56 4.48 -25.58
C GLN A 97 7.14 5.89 -25.76
N SER A 98 8.40 6.02 -26.17
CA SER A 98 9.08 7.32 -26.31
C SER A 98 8.38 8.29 -27.26
N SER A 99 7.76 7.77 -28.32
CA SER A 99 7.03 8.57 -29.32
C SER A 99 5.62 8.98 -28.90
N SER A 100 5.05 8.32 -27.87
CA SER A 100 3.64 8.49 -27.49
C SER A 100 3.45 9.11 -26.10
N HIS A 101 4.46 9.05 -25.23
CA HIS A 101 4.38 9.49 -23.85
C HIS A 101 5.50 10.46 -23.47
N ILE A 102 5.22 11.29 -22.47
CA ILE A 102 6.17 12.21 -21.83
C ILE A 102 6.09 12.05 -20.32
N ILE A 103 7.15 12.49 -19.64
CA ILE A 103 7.25 12.51 -18.18
C ILE A 103 6.92 13.94 -17.72
N ILE A 104 6.00 14.07 -16.76
CA ILE A 104 5.55 15.36 -16.23
C ILE A 104 5.77 15.40 -14.73
N LYS A 105 6.30 16.51 -14.24
CA LYS A 105 6.43 16.75 -12.81
C LYS A 105 5.08 17.02 -12.16
N HIS A 106 4.84 16.39 -11.02
CA HIS A 106 3.70 16.69 -10.17
C HIS A 106 3.79 18.12 -9.64
N THR A 107 2.63 18.75 -9.48
CA THR A 107 2.54 20.04 -8.78
C THR A 107 2.82 19.88 -7.29
N THR A 108 2.42 18.74 -6.72
CA THR A 108 2.69 18.34 -5.33
C THR A 108 3.28 16.93 -5.31
N PRO A 109 4.40 16.68 -4.64
CA PRO A 109 5.02 15.36 -4.59
C PRO A 109 4.09 14.34 -3.92
N VAL A 110 4.09 13.12 -4.45
CA VAL A 110 3.29 11.99 -3.95
C VAL A 110 4.16 11.14 -3.03
N VAL A 111 3.64 10.79 -1.85
CA VAL A 111 4.34 9.87 -0.93
C VAL A 111 4.12 8.43 -1.40
N LEU A 112 5.22 7.71 -1.63
CA LEU A 112 5.19 6.30 -1.99
C LEU A 112 4.87 5.43 -0.78
N VAL A 113 3.83 4.61 -0.91
CA VAL A 113 3.53 3.52 0.03
C VAL A 113 4.20 2.25 -0.50
N LEU A 114 5.13 1.69 0.28
CA LEU A 114 5.85 0.47 -0.06
C LEU A 114 5.03 -0.72 0.50
N PHE A 115 4.38 -1.47 -0.40
CA PHE A 115 3.40 -2.50 -0.03
C PHE A 115 4.01 -3.74 0.63
N ASP A 116 5.31 -3.97 0.46
CA ASP A 116 6.05 -5.02 1.19
C ASP A 116 7.17 -4.39 2.01
N SER A 117 6.80 -3.91 3.20
CA SER A 117 7.73 -3.27 4.12
C SER A 117 8.71 -4.26 4.74
N GLN A 118 8.44 -5.57 4.74
CA GLN A 118 9.34 -6.56 5.36
C GLN A 118 10.71 -6.60 4.69
N ILE A 119 10.78 -6.27 3.40
CA ILE A 119 12.03 -6.19 2.62
C ILE A 119 12.94 -5.06 3.11
N LEU A 120 12.39 -4.09 3.86
CA LEU A 120 13.12 -2.91 4.37
C LEU A 120 13.42 -2.99 5.88
N CYS A 121 13.38 -4.17 6.50
CA CYS A 121 13.81 -4.34 7.88
C CYS A 121 15.28 -4.82 7.96
N ARG A 122 16.06 -4.18 8.85
CA ARG A 122 17.49 -4.48 9.08
C ARG A 122 17.74 -5.67 10.05
N GLU A 123 16.71 -6.34 10.53
CA GLU A 123 16.81 -7.20 11.73
C GLU A 123 17.66 -8.47 11.63
N GLN A 124 17.90 -9.05 10.44
CA GLN A 124 18.61 -10.33 10.33
C GLN A 124 19.70 -10.31 9.24
N GLU A 125 20.77 -11.07 9.47
CA GLU A 125 21.85 -11.23 8.49
C GLU A 125 21.33 -11.82 7.17
N GLU A 126 20.33 -12.69 7.25
CA GLU A 126 19.65 -13.30 6.08
C GLU A 126 18.84 -12.28 5.27
N THR A 127 18.23 -11.28 5.93
CA THR A 127 17.45 -10.22 5.27
C THR A 127 18.30 -9.01 4.88
N ARG A 128 19.51 -8.86 5.45
CA ARG A 128 20.42 -7.73 5.23
C ARG A 128 20.75 -7.50 3.76
N GLN A 129 20.94 -8.56 2.97
CA GLN A 129 21.20 -8.45 1.53
C GLN A 129 20.00 -7.86 0.78
N ARG A 130 18.78 -8.33 1.09
CA ARG A 130 17.54 -7.83 0.48
C ARG A 130 17.26 -6.39 0.88
N TYR A 131 17.50 -6.05 2.15
CA TYR A 131 17.44 -4.68 2.67
C TYR A 131 18.36 -3.73 1.89
N CYS A 132 19.65 -4.08 1.78
CA CYS A 132 20.62 -3.27 1.05
C CYS A 132 20.27 -3.15 -0.44
N LEU A 133 19.83 -4.23 -1.08
CA LEU A 133 19.35 -4.23 -2.46
C LEU A 133 18.18 -3.27 -2.65
N ALA A 134 17.18 -3.32 -1.77
CA ALA A 134 16.00 -2.46 -1.84
C ALA A 134 16.38 -0.98 -1.64
N LEU A 135 17.24 -0.67 -0.67
CA LEU A 135 17.73 0.69 -0.46
C LEU A 135 18.52 1.24 -1.65
N LEU A 136 19.44 0.43 -2.19
CA LEU A 136 20.21 0.79 -3.39
C LEU A 136 19.28 1.07 -4.57
N THR A 137 18.29 0.21 -4.80
CA THR A 137 17.35 0.33 -5.91
C THR A 137 16.45 1.55 -5.78
N LEU A 138 16.01 1.89 -4.57
CA LEU A 138 15.09 3.00 -4.35
C LEU A 138 15.79 4.36 -4.25
N PHE A 139 16.93 4.44 -3.56
CA PHE A 139 17.51 5.70 -3.09
C PHE A 139 18.86 6.06 -3.71
N VAL A 140 19.47 5.18 -4.50
CA VAL A 140 20.65 5.53 -5.31
C VAL A 140 20.21 5.81 -6.75
N PRO A 141 20.80 6.79 -7.45
CA PRO A 141 20.55 6.98 -8.88
C PRO A 141 21.17 5.86 -9.73
N TRP A 142 20.38 5.24 -10.62
CA TRP A 142 20.88 4.18 -11.51
C TRP A 142 20.15 4.17 -12.86
N ARG A 143 20.74 3.53 -13.87
CA ARG A 143 20.08 3.15 -15.14
C ARG A 143 20.19 1.65 -15.39
N SER A 144 21.27 1.03 -14.92
CA SER A 144 21.52 -0.41 -15.01
C SER A 144 21.83 -1.01 -13.64
N VAL A 145 21.71 -2.32 -13.51
CA VAL A 145 22.05 -3.04 -12.28
C VAL A 145 23.55 -2.89 -11.94
N HIS A 146 24.40 -2.72 -12.95
CA HIS A 146 25.84 -2.51 -12.77
C HIS A 146 26.18 -1.18 -12.07
N ASP A 147 25.29 -0.19 -12.14
CA ASP A 147 25.47 1.06 -11.40
C ASP A 147 25.32 0.83 -9.89
N LEU A 148 24.49 -0.15 -9.51
CA LEU A 148 24.19 -0.49 -8.12
C LEU A 148 25.18 -1.47 -7.51
N CYS A 149 25.57 -2.52 -8.23
CA CYS A 149 26.47 -3.56 -7.71
C CYS A 149 27.36 -4.16 -8.80
N ALA A 150 28.63 -4.41 -8.46
CA ALA A 150 29.55 -5.13 -9.33
C ALA A 150 29.29 -6.64 -9.30
N VAL A 151 29.66 -7.35 -10.36
CA VAL A 151 29.34 -8.78 -10.56
C VAL A 151 29.78 -9.70 -9.41
N ASN A 152 30.89 -9.35 -8.73
CA ASN A 152 31.45 -10.15 -7.63
C ASN A 152 31.34 -9.47 -6.26
N GLN A 153 30.45 -8.48 -6.14
CA GLN A 153 30.29 -7.69 -4.92
C GLN A 153 29.02 -8.08 -4.18
N ALA A 154 29.08 -8.15 -2.85
CA ALA A 154 27.88 -8.32 -2.03
C ALA A 154 27.08 -7.01 -1.92
N TRP A 155 25.74 -7.08 -1.85
CA TRP A 155 24.89 -5.88 -1.84
C TRP A 155 25.15 -4.97 -0.64
N PHE A 156 25.53 -5.54 0.51
CA PHE A 156 25.88 -4.72 1.68
C PHE A 156 27.15 -3.89 1.46
N GLU A 157 28.18 -4.45 0.80
CA GLU A 157 29.41 -3.72 0.50
C GLU A 157 29.13 -2.62 -0.52
N ALA A 158 28.32 -2.94 -1.53
CA ALA A 158 27.89 -1.99 -2.53
C ALA A 158 27.12 -0.82 -1.91
N PHE A 159 26.27 -1.12 -0.91
CA PHE A 159 25.52 -0.12 -0.15
C PHE A 159 26.45 0.81 0.64
N GLU A 160 27.40 0.28 1.42
CA GLU A 160 28.31 1.11 2.21
C GLU A 160 29.14 2.06 1.33
N ILE A 161 29.59 1.60 0.15
CA ILE A 161 30.32 2.45 -0.80
C ILE A 161 29.44 3.54 -1.40
N ARG A 162 28.17 3.22 -1.69
CA ARG A 162 27.24 4.13 -2.40
C ARG A 162 26.36 4.96 -1.48
N LYS A 163 26.45 4.75 -0.16
CA LYS A 163 25.67 5.46 0.85
C LYS A 163 25.82 6.98 0.76
N SER A 164 27.00 7.47 0.36
CA SER A 164 27.25 8.90 0.16
C SER A 164 26.49 9.53 -1.02
N LEU A 165 25.95 8.71 -1.92
CA LEU A 165 25.12 9.16 -3.04
C LEU A 165 23.65 9.38 -2.63
N ILE A 166 23.26 8.87 -1.46
CA ILE A 166 21.90 9.01 -0.94
C ILE A 166 21.73 10.41 -0.38
N SER A 167 20.67 11.11 -0.79
CA SER A 167 20.39 12.45 -0.29
C SER A 167 20.07 12.44 1.20
N SER A 168 20.34 13.56 1.90
CA SER A 168 20.00 13.69 3.33
C SER A 168 18.51 13.57 3.60
N SER A 169 17.66 14.01 2.67
CA SER A 169 16.21 13.83 2.76
C SER A 169 15.81 12.36 2.63
N SER A 170 16.41 11.64 1.69
CA SER A 170 16.19 10.20 1.51
C SER A 170 16.66 9.40 2.72
N LEU A 171 17.79 9.77 3.34
CA LEU A 171 18.26 9.12 4.58
C LEU A 171 17.24 9.23 5.71
N LYS A 172 16.60 10.39 5.90
CA LYS A 172 15.52 10.55 6.89
C LYS A 172 14.32 9.64 6.60
N ILE A 173 13.99 9.45 5.32
CA ILE A 173 12.92 8.52 4.93
C ILE A 173 13.32 7.09 5.31
N ILE A 174 14.56 6.69 5.04
CA ILE A 174 15.09 5.37 5.40
C ILE A 174 15.05 5.17 6.93
N GLU A 175 15.49 6.16 7.71
CA GLU A 175 15.43 6.13 9.18
C GLU A 175 13.99 6.01 9.68
N ASN A 176 13.05 6.76 9.10
CA ASN A 176 11.63 6.68 9.45
C ASN A 176 11.05 5.30 9.13
N ILE A 177 11.39 4.72 7.98
CA ILE A 177 10.96 3.36 7.62
C ILE A 177 11.48 2.37 8.67
N GLN A 178 12.76 2.46 9.02
CA GLN A 178 13.37 1.58 10.03
C GLN A 178 12.70 1.74 11.41
N LEU A 179 12.44 2.96 11.85
CA LEU A 179 11.75 3.24 13.12
C LEU A 179 10.32 2.65 13.13
N LEU A 180 9.60 2.74 12.00
CA LEU A 180 8.26 2.14 11.88
C LEU A 180 8.31 0.61 12.03
N HIS A 181 9.38 -0.04 11.57
CA HIS A 181 9.59 -1.46 11.76
C HIS A 181 9.86 -1.80 13.23
N GLU A 182 10.72 -1.05 13.90
CA GLU A 182 11.04 -1.24 15.32
C GLU A 182 9.78 -1.08 16.19
N CYS A 183 9.00 -0.02 15.99
CA CYS A 183 7.75 0.17 16.72
C CYS A 183 6.71 -0.94 16.44
N LYS A 184 6.68 -1.47 15.22
CA LYS A 184 5.81 -2.60 14.88
C LYS A 184 6.26 -3.86 15.61
N HIS A 185 7.56 -4.13 15.62
CA HIS A 185 8.15 -5.28 16.32
C HIS A 185 7.82 -5.24 17.81
N ASP A 186 8.12 -4.13 18.49
CA ASP A 186 7.85 -3.95 19.93
C ASP A 186 6.38 -4.16 20.27
N ARG A 187 5.47 -3.62 19.43
CA ARG A 187 4.02 -3.78 19.62
C ARG A 187 3.59 -5.25 19.43
N ASP A 188 4.10 -5.90 18.40
CA ASP A 188 3.72 -7.28 18.08
C ASP A 188 4.30 -8.24 19.15
N GLU A 189 5.52 -8.01 19.65
CA GLU A 189 6.11 -8.74 20.78
C GLU A 189 5.26 -8.56 22.06
N HIS A 190 4.90 -7.32 22.39
CA HIS A 190 4.02 -7.04 23.53
C HIS A 190 2.66 -7.75 23.41
N LEU A 191 2.07 -7.75 22.21
CA LEU A 191 0.81 -8.45 21.94
C LEU A 191 0.96 -9.96 22.14
N HIS A 192 2.05 -10.55 21.64
CA HIS A 192 2.35 -11.97 21.84
C HIS A 192 2.51 -12.33 23.31
N GLN A 193 3.18 -11.48 24.09
CA GLN A 193 3.32 -11.67 25.54
C GLN A 193 1.94 -11.66 26.24
N VAL A 194 1.11 -10.65 25.97
CA VAL A 194 -0.23 -10.52 26.59
C VAL A 194 -1.12 -11.70 26.23
N LEU A 195 -1.08 -12.16 24.97
CA LEU A 195 -1.82 -13.35 24.54
C LEU A 195 -1.32 -14.63 25.22
N GLY A 196 -0.01 -14.77 25.42
CA GLY A 196 0.58 -15.88 26.15
C GLY A 196 0.20 -15.89 27.63
N GLU A 197 0.22 -14.72 28.29
CA GLU A 197 -0.21 -14.56 29.69
C GLU A 197 -1.70 -14.90 29.86
N ALA A 198 -2.57 -14.43 28.97
CA ALA A 198 -4.00 -14.74 29.00
C ALA A 198 -4.31 -16.23 28.80
N GLN A 199 -3.49 -16.97 28.05
CA GLN A 199 -3.62 -18.42 27.89
C GLN A 199 -3.14 -19.18 29.13
N ASN A 200 -2.10 -18.68 29.79
CA ASN A 200 -1.58 -19.25 31.04
C ASN A 200 -2.50 -18.99 32.24
N ASP A 201 -3.30 -17.93 32.21
CA ASP A 201 -4.31 -17.58 33.23
C ASP A 201 -5.63 -18.37 33.13
N THR A 202 -5.58 -19.61 32.62
CA THR A 202 -6.69 -20.58 32.72
C THR A 202 -6.98 -21.07 34.16
N LYS A 203 -6.60 -20.31 35.19
CA LYS A 203 -7.31 -20.28 36.47
C LYS A 203 -8.44 -19.26 36.38
N ILE A 204 -9.52 -19.65 35.72
CA ILE A 204 -10.82 -19.03 35.95
C ILE A 204 -11.16 -19.30 37.43
N ASP A 205 -11.13 -18.27 38.28
CA ASP A 205 -11.68 -18.38 39.63
C ASP A 205 -13.16 -18.81 39.51
N PRO A 206 -13.57 -19.96 40.08
CA PRO A 206 -14.93 -20.49 39.92
C PRO A 206 -15.97 -19.72 40.76
N ILE A 207 -15.78 -18.43 41.03
CA ILE A 207 -16.62 -17.62 41.93
C ILE A 207 -17.51 -16.61 41.16
N ARG A 208 -17.58 -16.69 39.83
CA ARG A 208 -18.55 -15.89 39.05
C ARG A 208 -19.41 -16.68 38.07
N THR A 209 -19.68 -17.94 38.37
CA THR A 209 -20.96 -18.54 37.95
C THR A 209 -22.00 -18.13 39.00
N PRO A 210 -23.08 -17.41 38.64
CA PRO A 210 -24.22 -17.32 39.53
C PRO A 210 -24.70 -18.74 39.82
N ASN A 211 -24.61 -19.16 41.08
CA ASN A 211 -25.33 -20.33 41.57
C ASN A 211 -26.83 -20.10 41.33
N CYS A 212 -27.35 -20.60 40.23
CA CYS A 212 -28.77 -20.89 40.11
C CYS A 212 -28.89 -22.41 40.25
N SER A 213 -28.74 -22.88 41.48
CA SER A 213 -29.19 -24.21 41.85
C SER A 213 -30.71 -24.17 41.91
N GLU A 214 -31.35 -24.44 40.79
CA GLU A 214 -32.67 -25.05 40.82
C GLU A 214 -32.48 -26.51 40.44
N GLU A 215 -32.76 -27.36 41.43
CA GLU A 215 -32.88 -28.78 41.27
C GLU A 215 -33.97 -29.04 40.23
N ASP A 216 -33.62 -29.59 39.07
CA ASP A 216 -34.59 -30.34 38.29
C ASP A 216 -34.00 -31.66 37.82
N GLN A 217 -34.57 -32.73 38.37
CA GLN A 217 -34.24 -34.10 38.07
C GLN A 217 -34.85 -34.44 36.72
N ASN A 218 -34.07 -34.38 35.63
CA ASN A 218 -34.24 -35.25 34.46
C ASN A 218 -33.00 -35.18 33.58
N THR A 219 -32.22 -36.27 33.58
CA THR A 219 -31.24 -36.60 32.55
C THR A 219 -31.97 -36.85 31.23
N GLU A 220 -31.98 -35.88 30.33
CA GLU A 220 -31.98 -36.13 28.89
C GLU A 220 -30.82 -35.34 28.27
N GLU A 221 -30.02 -36.03 27.48
CA GLU A 221 -28.82 -35.52 26.84
C GLU A 221 -29.17 -34.30 25.96
N ASP A 222 -28.54 -33.15 26.21
CA ASP A 222 -28.69 -31.96 25.38
C ASP A 222 -28.19 -32.24 23.95
N TYR A 223 -29.11 -32.60 23.06
CA TYR A 223 -28.82 -32.79 21.64
C TYR A 223 -28.42 -31.44 21.04
N PRO A 224 -27.22 -31.31 20.43
CA PRO A 224 -26.72 -30.05 19.89
C PRO A 224 -27.63 -29.46 18.79
N GLU A 225 -28.45 -30.29 18.17
CA GLU A 225 -29.45 -29.88 17.18
C GLU A 225 -30.58 -29.03 17.79
N GLN A 226 -31.01 -29.30 19.03
CA GLN A 226 -32.01 -28.49 19.72
C GLN A 226 -31.45 -27.12 20.12
N LEU A 227 -30.18 -27.05 20.53
CA LEU A 227 -29.48 -25.78 20.79
C LEU A 227 -29.33 -24.95 19.52
N LEU A 228 -29.00 -25.58 18.39
CA LEU A 228 -28.94 -24.90 17.08
C LEU A 228 -30.33 -24.40 16.64
N GLN A 229 -31.38 -25.18 16.89
CA GLN A 229 -32.75 -24.78 16.59
C GLN A 229 -33.21 -23.61 17.46
N MET A 230 -32.85 -23.59 18.74
CA MET A 230 -33.20 -22.50 19.66
C MET A 230 -32.46 -21.19 19.30
N LEU A 231 -31.19 -21.26 18.91
CA LEU A 231 -30.43 -20.10 18.42
C LEU A 231 -30.99 -19.54 17.10
N SER A 232 -31.53 -20.40 16.24
CA SER A 232 -32.21 -19.95 15.02
C SER A 232 -33.47 -19.12 15.32
N PHE A 233 -34.22 -19.49 16.37
CA PHE A 233 -35.40 -18.73 16.83
C PHE A 233 -35.03 -17.41 17.50
N VAL A 234 -33.92 -17.37 18.25
CA VAL A 234 -33.41 -16.12 18.84
C VAL A 234 -33.00 -15.15 17.73
N ASN A 235 -32.36 -15.61 16.66
CA ASN A 235 -31.94 -14.71 15.58
C ASN A 235 -33.14 -14.08 14.85
N VAL A 236 -34.22 -14.83 14.63
CA VAL A 236 -35.48 -14.33 14.01
C VAL A 236 -36.24 -13.39 14.96
N THR A 237 -36.30 -13.71 16.25
CA THR A 237 -37.00 -12.87 17.23
C THR A 237 -36.23 -11.57 17.49
N THR A 238 -34.90 -11.63 17.51
CA THR A 238 -34.03 -10.46 17.70
C THR A 238 -34.01 -9.58 16.44
N THR A 239 -34.02 -10.16 15.23
CA THR A 239 -34.17 -9.37 14.00
C THR A 239 -35.56 -8.73 13.92
N ASN A 240 -36.64 -9.44 14.24
CA ASN A 240 -37.98 -8.84 14.25
C ASN A 240 -38.16 -7.77 15.34
N ALA A 241 -37.58 -7.95 16.52
CA ALA A 241 -37.56 -6.93 17.58
C ALA A 241 -36.68 -5.72 17.18
N TYR A 242 -35.56 -5.97 16.49
CA TYR A 242 -34.70 -4.91 15.94
C TYR A 242 -35.46 -4.11 14.87
N TYR A 243 -36.07 -4.76 13.88
CA TYR A 243 -36.87 -4.10 12.83
C TYR A 243 -38.12 -3.38 13.38
N ALA A 244 -38.74 -3.91 14.45
CA ALA A 244 -39.83 -3.23 15.14
C ALA A 244 -39.37 -2.00 15.96
N SER A 245 -38.10 -1.97 16.38
CA SER A 245 -37.54 -0.86 17.19
C SER A 245 -36.86 0.23 16.37
N THR A 246 -36.20 -0.11 15.25
CA THR A 246 -35.47 0.84 14.41
C THR A 246 -36.35 1.50 13.35
N GLY A 247 -37.45 0.86 12.94
CA GLY A 247 -38.39 1.44 11.97
C GLY A 247 -38.97 2.79 12.41
N ASN A 248 -39.24 2.99 13.70
CA ASN A 248 -39.86 4.23 14.18
C ASN A 248 -38.87 5.38 14.40
N GLN A 249 -37.63 5.10 14.80
CA GLN A 249 -36.66 6.14 15.14
C GLN A 249 -36.05 6.76 13.87
N GLU A 250 -35.65 5.92 12.92
CA GLU A 250 -35.11 6.40 11.64
C GLU A 250 -36.18 7.11 10.81
N GLN A 251 -37.42 6.60 10.78
CA GLN A 251 -38.55 7.28 10.11
C GLN A 251 -38.91 8.61 10.78
N ARG A 252 -38.78 8.72 12.11
CA ARG A 252 -38.93 10.00 12.82
C ARG A 252 -37.89 11.01 12.41
N TYR A 253 -36.61 10.63 12.40
CA TYR A 253 -35.55 11.54 11.95
C TYR A 253 -35.73 11.97 10.49
N LEU A 254 -36.20 11.07 9.63
CA LEU A 254 -36.44 11.36 8.23
C LEU A 254 -37.65 12.30 8.05
N ASN A 255 -38.74 12.09 8.79
CA ASN A 255 -39.89 12.99 8.79
C ASN A 255 -39.59 14.36 9.42
N ASP A 256 -38.85 14.40 10.53
CA ASP A 256 -38.42 15.65 11.16
C ASP A 256 -37.50 16.45 10.23
N ALA A 257 -36.61 15.76 9.50
CA ALA A 257 -35.75 16.39 8.49
C ALA A 257 -36.55 16.95 7.31
N LEU A 258 -37.53 16.19 6.79
CA LEU A 258 -38.42 16.66 5.71
C LEU A 258 -39.28 17.84 6.15
N GLN A 259 -39.82 17.79 7.38
CA GLN A 259 -40.61 18.88 7.95
C GLN A 259 -39.76 20.14 8.19
N ALA A 260 -38.50 19.99 8.64
CA ALA A 260 -37.57 21.10 8.77
C ALA A 260 -37.22 21.73 7.42
N ILE A 261 -37.14 20.93 6.35
CA ILE A 261 -36.90 21.43 4.99
C ILE A 261 -38.13 22.21 4.48
N ASP A 262 -39.35 21.69 4.63
CA ASP A 262 -40.58 22.39 4.24
C ASP A 262 -40.78 23.71 5.01
N ASN A 263 -40.50 23.73 6.31
CA ASN A 263 -40.63 24.93 7.15
C ASN A 263 -39.63 26.05 6.80
N THR A 264 -38.57 25.74 6.05
CA THR A 264 -37.55 26.74 5.68
C THR A 264 -37.86 27.48 4.38
N ASP A 265 -38.96 27.14 3.68
CA ASP A 265 -39.38 27.72 2.40
C ASP A 265 -38.24 27.87 1.37
N ARG A 266 -37.15 27.12 1.55
CA ARG A 266 -35.87 27.36 0.87
C ARG A 266 -35.93 27.00 -0.61
N PHE A 267 -36.91 26.18 -0.99
CA PHE A 267 -37.15 25.72 -2.36
C PHE A 267 -38.39 26.35 -3.00
N ALA A 268 -39.12 27.25 -2.31
CA ALA A 268 -40.28 27.94 -2.89
C ALA A 268 -39.91 28.86 -4.06
N LEU A 269 -38.64 29.29 -4.14
CA LEU A 269 -38.11 30.14 -5.22
C LEU A 269 -37.61 29.37 -6.45
N LEU A 270 -37.67 28.03 -6.46
CA LEU A 270 -37.25 27.22 -7.61
C LEU A 270 -38.40 26.78 -8.52
N ASN A 271 -39.65 27.10 -8.15
CA ASN A 271 -40.85 26.78 -8.94
C ASN A 271 -41.69 28.04 -9.30
N SER A 272 -41.09 29.22 -9.36
CA SER A 272 -41.70 30.41 -9.99
C SER A 272 -40.93 30.88 -11.22
#